data_AF-A0A2A7HZE2-F1
#
_entry.id   AF-A0A2A7HZE2-F1
#
_cell.length_a   1.000
_cell.length_b   1.000
_cell.length_c   1.000
_cell.angle_alpha   90.00
_cell.angle_beta   90.00
_cell.angle_gamma   90.00
#
_symmetry.space_group_name_H-M   'P 1'
#
loop_
_entity.id
_entity.type
_entity.pdbx_description
1 polymer ?
#
loop_
_entity_poly.entity_id
_entity_poly.type
_entity_poly.pdbx_seq_one_letter_code
_entity_poly.pdbx_strand_id
1 'polypeptide(L)'
;MNISRKLEVEQLRNAKSELFDKDVLNILNGQMMYEEFKNEKLMGESEYAPFNEAMCVNLVTTQVFDAEFIKTRATGHNSSVEDYIKKVIDPLNNLFKNNYECIVLWFGEDMFCQMNLLTILSYLEESGYKGRIVLNSFREDEFKVSQTEIKLGNYHSVYKEVLVNHEKPSVELLPVMYQAVDLYLEMLKEDNVVMKFISKNKDVSTQELLIKLFHLFPTIGYGDFQYIELINKIKKKATPKI
;
A
#
# COMPACT_ATOMS: atom_id res chain seq x y z
N MET A 1 -7.26 7.45 -16.52
CA MET A 1 -7.46 6.00 -16.56
C MET A 1 -7.23 5.43 -17.95
N ASN A 2 -6.43 4.36 -18.04
CA ASN A 2 -6.27 3.57 -19.25
C ASN A 2 -7.59 2.84 -19.56
N ILE A 3 -8.08 2.89 -20.81
CA ILE A 3 -9.33 2.23 -21.26
C ILE A 3 -9.37 0.75 -20.84
N SER A 4 -8.20 0.08 -20.82
CA SER A 4 -8.06 -1.30 -20.37
C SER A 4 -8.52 -1.51 -18.91
N ARG A 5 -8.22 -0.58 -18.00
CA ARG A 5 -8.63 -0.70 -16.59
C ARG A 5 -10.13 -0.61 -16.41
N LYS A 6 -10.76 0.31 -17.15
CA LYS A 6 -12.22 0.48 -17.13
C LYS A 6 -12.91 -0.81 -17.53
N LEU A 7 -12.48 -1.36 -18.67
CA LEU A 7 -13.06 -2.59 -19.22
C LEU A 7 -12.89 -3.77 -18.26
N GLU A 8 -11.72 -3.92 -17.64
CA GLU A 8 -11.48 -4.98 -16.65
C GLU A 8 -12.45 -4.87 -15.47
N VAL A 9 -12.58 -3.68 -14.86
CA VAL A 9 -13.48 -3.49 -13.70
C VAL A 9 -14.95 -3.68 -14.09
N GLU A 10 -15.36 -3.22 -15.28
CA GLU A 10 -16.71 -3.45 -15.80
C GLU A 10 -16.98 -4.94 -16.03
N GLN A 11 -16.01 -5.70 -16.56
CA GLN A 11 -16.12 -7.15 -16.74
C GLN A 11 -16.24 -7.87 -15.40
N LEU A 12 -15.43 -7.50 -14.40
CA LEU A 12 -15.55 -8.04 -13.04
C LEU A 12 -16.92 -7.75 -12.44
N ARG A 13 -17.41 -6.51 -12.55
CA ARG A 13 -18.73 -6.14 -12.03
C ARG A 13 -19.85 -6.93 -12.69
N ASN A 14 -19.76 -7.17 -14.00
CA ASN A 14 -20.75 -7.97 -14.70
C ASN A 14 -20.71 -9.46 -14.29
N ALA A 15 -19.52 -9.98 -13.98
CA ALA A 15 -19.33 -11.37 -13.56
C ALA A 15 -19.61 -11.61 -12.05
N LYS A 16 -19.43 -10.58 -11.22
CA LYS A 16 -19.41 -10.62 -9.75
C LYS A 16 -20.11 -9.39 -9.16
N SER A 17 -21.35 -9.14 -9.59
CA SER A 17 -22.10 -7.95 -9.19
C SER A 17 -22.27 -7.83 -7.68
N GLU A 18 -22.26 -8.96 -6.95
CA GLU A 18 -22.35 -9.00 -5.49
C GLU A 18 -21.18 -8.30 -4.78
N LEU A 19 -20.04 -8.10 -5.45
CA LEU A 19 -18.88 -7.39 -4.90
C LEU A 19 -18.98 -5.85 -5.06
N PHE A 20 -20.07 -5.36 -5.63
CA PHE A 20 -20.31 -3.95 -5.92
C PHE A 20 -21.68 -3.48 -5.39
N ASP A 21 -22.26 -4.24 -4.47
CA ASP A 21 -23.55 -3.98 -3.82
C ASP A 21 -23.37 -3.07 -2.58
N LYS A 22 -24.47 -2.52 -2.07
CA LYS A 22 -24.52 -1.53 -0.98
C LYS A 22 -23.89 -1.99 0.34
N ASP A 23 -23.86 -3.30 0.60
CA ASP A 23 -23.33 -3.90 1.85
C ASP A 23 -21.83 -4.25 1.71
N VAL A 24 -21.18 -3.74 0.66
CA VAL A 24 -19.76 -3.93 0.35
C VAL A 24 -18.98 -2.63 0.53
N LEU A 25 -17.79 -2.74 1.12
CA LEU A 25 -16.78 -1.66 1.12
C LEU A 25 -15.57 -2.05 0.26
N ASN A 26 -15.24 -1.20 -0.70
CA ASN A 26 -14.03 -1.33 -1.50
C ASN A 26 -12.90 -0.44 -0.95
N ILE A 27 -11.78 -1.02 -0.52
CA ILE A 27 -10.59 -0.27 -0.10
C ILE A 27 -9.58 -0.24 -1.24
N LEU A 28 -9.24 0.97 -1.69
CA LEU A 28 -8.36 1.23 -2.82
C LEU A 28 -6.98 1.69 -2.33
N ASN A 29 -5.89 1.12 -2.85
CA ASN A 29 -4.55 1.52 -2.44
C ASN A 29 -4.16 2.89 -3.03
N GLY A 30 -4.47 3.96 -2.29
CA GLY A 30 -4.09 5.33 -2.60
C GLY A 30 -5.13 6.18 -3.35
N GLN A 31 -4.93 7.50 -3.30
CA GLN A 31 -5.88 8.50 -3.79
C GLN A 31 -6.07 8.45 -5.30
N MET A 32 -5.01 8.17 -6.05
CA MET A 32 -5.06 8.19 -7.52
C MET A 32 -6.07 7.16 -8.04
N MET A 33 -5.99 5.91 -7.56
CA MET A 33 -6.93 4.85 -7.91
C MET A 33 -8.37 5.21 -7.52
N TYR A 34 -8.54 5.79 -6.33
CA TYR A 34 -9.84 6.26 -5.87
C TYR A 34 -10.46 7.31 -6.79
N GLU A 35 -9.71 8.32 -7.19
CA GLU A 35 -10.22 9.35 -8.12
C GLU A 35 -10.52 8.75 -9.50
N GLU A 36 -9.70 7.83 -9.99
CA GLU A 36 -9.97 7.12 -11.24
C GLU A 36 -11.29 6.35 -11.19
N PHE A 37 -11.49 5.55 -10.13
CA PHE A 37 -12.70 4.72 -9.97
C PHE A 37 -13.95 5.55 -9.73
N LYS A 38 -13.81 6.66 -9.00
CA LYS A 38 -14.88 7.63 -8.75
C LYS A 38 -15.33 8.34 -10.02
N ASN A 39 -14.40 8.88 -10.78
CA ASN A 39 -14.70 9.65 -12.00
C ASN A 39 -15.41 8.78 -13.05
N GLU A 40 -15.07 7.50 -13.08
CA GLU A 40 -15.62 6.53 -14.04
C GLU A 40 -16.81 5.74 -13.48
N LYS A 41 -17.22 6.00 -12.23
CA LYS A 41 -18.35 5.37 -11.53
C LYS A 41 -18.28 3.84 -11.54
N LEU A 42 -17.10 3.30 -11.24
CA LEU A 42 -16.83 1.87 -11.36
C LEU A 42 -17.42 1.03 -10.21
N MET A 43 -17.62 1.63 -9.03
CA MET A 43 -17.95 0.90 -7.80
C MET A 43 -19.43 0.53 -7.64
N GLY A 44 -20.28 0.82 -8.62
CA GLY A 44 -21.70 0.46 -8.55
C GLY A 44 -22.40 1.13 -7.37
N GLU A 45 -23.08 0.33 -6.54
CA GLU A 45 -23.77 0.79 -5.33
C GLU A 45 -22.92 0.67 -4.06
N SER A 46 -21.76 0.02 -4.14
CA SER A 46 -20.85 -0.14 -3.01
C SER A 46 -20.20 1.17 -2.58
N GLU A 47 -19.88 1.25 -1.29
CA GLU A 47 -19.01 2.29 -0.77
C GLU A 47 -17.55 1.97 -1.04
N TYR A 48 -16.71 3.01 -1.11
CA TYR A 48 -15.29 2.84 -1.39
C TYR A 48 -14.47 3.96 -0.77
N ALA A 49 -13.27 3.60 -0.32
CA ALA A 49 -12.37 4.50 0.40
C ALA A 49 -10.91 4.31 -0.05
N PRO A 50 -10.12 5.39 -0.17
CA PRO A 50 -8.69 5.28 -0.39
C PRO A 50 -7.95 5.00 0.92
N PHE A 51 -6.99 4.08 0.90
CA PHE A 51 -5.96 3.98 1.92
C PHE A 51 -4.73 4.80 1.49
N ASN A 52 -4.61 6.00 2.04
CA ASN A 52 -3.64 7.02 1.63
C ASN A 52 -2.33 7.00 2.43
N GLU A 53 -1.76 5.83 2.63
CA GLU A 53 -0.58 5.64 3.47
C GLU A 53 0.57 4.97 2.71
N ALA A 54 1.80 5.15 3.20
CA ALA A 54 3.00 4.54 2.69
C ALA A 54 3.68 3.72 3.80
N MET A 55 3.22 2.49 4.02
CA MET A 55 3.68 1.65 5.14
C MET A 55 5.12 1.15 4.98
N CYS A 56 5.72 1.30 3.79
CA CYS A 56 7.13 0.99 3.54
C CYS A 56 8.11 2.06 4.05
N VAL A 57 7.63 3.21 4.53
CA VAL A 57 8.47 4.28 5.07
C VAL A 57 8.00 4.66 6.46
N ASN A 58 8.91 5.23 7.26
CA ASN A 58 8.68 5.67 8.63
C ASN A 58 8.29 4.54 9.61
N LEU A 59 8.41 4.82 10.91
CA LEU A 59 8.09 3.84 11.94
C LEU A 59 6.59 3.60 12.05
N VAL A 60 6.22 2.45 12.60
CA VAL A 60 4.85 2.07 12.92
C VAL A 60 4.77 1.60 14.37
N THR A 61 3.56 1.50 14.91
CA THR A 61 3.30 0.91 16.24
C THR A 61 2.56 -0.42 16.08
N THR A 62 2.42 -1.16 17.18
CA THR A 62 1.78 -2.47 17.18
C THR A 62 0.28 -2.41 16.88
N GLN A 63 -0.45 -1.47 17.49
CA GLN A 63 -1.89 -1.34 17.29
C GLN A 63 -2.18 -0.46 16.09
N VAL A 64 -2.85 -0.99 15.06
CA VAL A 64 -3.11 -0.24 13.83
C VAL A 64 -4.22 0.79 14.05
N PHE A 65 -3.98 2.03 13.60
CA PHE A 65 -4.89 3.19 13.66
C PHE A 65 -5.27 3.69 15.06
N ASP A 66 -4.58 3.26 16.12
CA ASP A 66 -4.74 3.87 17.44
C ASP A 66 -4.08 5.26 17.52
N ALA A 67 -4.26 5.95 18.66
CA ALA A 67 -3.72 7.29 18.83
C ALA A 67 -2.18 7.34 18.74
N GLU A 68 -1.49 6.29 19.19
CA GLU A 68 -0.03 6.20 19.14
C GLU A 68 0.45 5.98 17.70
N PHE A 69 -0.23 5.11 16.94
CA PHE A 69 -0.01 4.90 15.52
C PHE A 69 -0.14 6.21 14.76
N ILE A 70 -1.27 6.91 14.92
CA ILE A 70 -1.56 8.18 14.25
C ILE A 70 -0.45 9.20 14.53
N LYS A 71 -0.05 9.34 15.80
CA LYS A 71 1.01 10.28 16.19
C LYS A 71 2.37 9.89 15.59
N THR A 72 2.71 8.61 15.62
CA THR A 72 3.97 8.08 15.09
C THR A 72 4.07 8.31 13.58
N ARG A 73 3.00 7.99 12.85
CA ARG A 73 2.94 8.18 11.39
C ARG A 73 2.94 9.66 11.00
N ALA A 74 2.16 10.50 11.67
CA ALA A 74 2.16 11.95 11.43
C ALA A 74 3.56 12.54 11.61
N THR A 75 4.25 12.18 12.70
CA THR A 75 5.63 12.61 12.98
C THR A 75 6.59 12.15 11.89
N GLY A 76 6.51 10.87 11.48
CA GLY A 76 7.37 10.31 10.44
C GLY A 76 7.23 11.03 9.09
N HIS A 77 6.01 11.46 8.74
CA HIS A 77 5.73 12.22 7.51
C HIS A 77 5.98 13.72 7.64
N ASN A 78 6.54 14.20 8.77
CA ASN A 78 6.68 15.61 9.07
C ASN A 78 5.35 16.39 8.92
N SER A 79 4.25 15.78 9.32
CA SER A 79 2.89 16.31 9.25
C SER A 79 2.34 16.59 10.65
N SER A 80 1.36 17.49 10.75
CA SER A 80 0.53 17.58 11.96
C SER A 80 -0.32 16.31 12.11
N VAL A 81 -0.76 16.03 13.34
CA VAL A 81 -1.68 14.93 13.63
C VAL A 81 -3.02 15.17 12.94
N GLU A 82 -3.49 16.41 12.93
CA GLU A 82 -4.75 16.81 12.29
C GLU A 82 -4.72 16.59 10.77
N ASP A 83 -3.63 16.95 10.10
CA ASP A 83 -3.49 16.76 8.66
C ASP A 83 -3.36 15.27 8.32
N TYR A 84 -2.68 14.49 9.16
CA TYR A 84 -2.61 13.05 9.00
C TYR A 84 -3.99 12.40 9.13
N ILE A 85 -4.77 12.77 10.15
CA ILE A 85 -6.14 12.29 10.34
C ILE A 85 -6.98 12.60 9.11
N LYS A 86 -6.99 13.85 8.64
CA LYS A 86 -7.76 14.26 7.45
C LYS A 86 -7.38 13.48 6.19
N LYS A 87 -6.09 13.17 6.03
CA LYS A 87 -5.56 12.52 4.83
C LYS A 87 -5.76 11.00 4.83
N VAL A 88 -5.61 10.36 5.99
CA VAL A 88 -5.50 8.89 6.09
C VAL A 88 -6.66 8.28 6.86
N ILE A 89 -7.05 8.87 8.00
CA ILE A 89 -8.04 8.29 8.92
C ILE A 89 -9.46 8.66 8.50
N ASP A 90 -9.71 9.93 8.20
CA ASP A 90 -11.05 10.41 7.84
C ASP A 90 -11.62 9.72 6.60
N PRO A 91 -10.85 9.45 5.52
CA PRO A 91 -11.36 8.70 4.36
C PRO A 91 -11.76 7.26 4.71
N LEU A 92 -11.17 6.67 5.76
CA LEU A 92 -11.48 5.33 6.23
C LEU A 92 -12.60 5.30 7.29
N ASN A 93 -13.28 6.41 7.58
CA ASN A 93 -14.35 6.45 8.59
C ASN A 93 -15.43 5.37 8.38
N ASN A 94 -15.75 5.06 7.12
CA ASN A 94 -16.69 4.01 6.75
C ASN A 94 -16.24 2.63 7.25
N LEU A 95 -14.95 2.30 7.09
CA LEU A 95 -14.36 1.06 7.60
C LEU A 95 -14.52 0.91 9.12
N PHE A 96 -14.45 2.01 9.86
CA PHE A 96 -14.46 2.01 11.32
C PHE A 96 -15.87 1.99 11.93
N LYS A 97 -16.87 2.51 11.20
CA LYS A 97 -18.21 2.81 11.74
C LYS A 97 -19.28 1.84 11.27
N ASN A 98 -19.10 1.24 10.09
CA ASN A 98 -20.12 0.44 9.43
C ASN A 98 -19.78 -1.05 9.47
N ASN A 99 -20.81 -1.89 9.52
CA ASN A 99 -20.66 -3.34 9.50
C ASN A 99 -20.95 -3.86 8.09
N TYR A 100 -19.94 -3.91 7.23
CA TYR A 100 -20.07 -4.47 5.87
C TYR A 100 -20.03 -6.00 5.88
N GLU A 101 -20.88 -6.62 5.07
CA GLU A 101 -20.87 -8.08 4.88
C GLU A 101 -19.63 -8.55 4.11
N CYS A 102 -19.10 -7.68 3.26
CA CYS A 102 -17.90 -7.94 2.46
C CYS A 102 -16.99 -6.71 2.38
N ILE A 103 -15.68 -6.93 2.49
CA ILE A 103 -14.65 -5.95 2.17
C ILE A 103 -13.85 -6.43 0.97
N VAL A 104 -13.78 -5.60 -0.07
CA VAL A 104 -13.02 -5.86 -1.29
C VAL A 104 -11.76 -4.97 -1.27
N LEU A 105 -10.60 -5.60 -1.34
CA LEU A 105 -9.29 -4.95 -1.23
C LEU A 105 -8.67 -4.86 -2.63
N TRP A 106 -8.33 -3.65 -3.09
CA TRP A 106 -7.68 -3.43 -4.39
C TRP A 106 -6.22 -3.01 -4.19
N PHE A 107 -5.33 -3.99 -4.27
CA PHE A 107 -3.90 -3.82 -3.99
C PHE A 107 -3.08 -4.50 -5.08
N GLY A 108 -2.13 -3.76 -5.64
CA GLY A 108 -1.21 -4.30 -6.64
C GLY A 108 -0.20 -5.30 -6.05
N GLU A 109 0.60 -5.91 -6.92
CA GLU A 109 1.56 -6.95 -6.55
C GLU A 109 2.92 -6.43 -6.07
N ASP A 110 3.17 -5.12 -6.15
CA ASP A 110 4.42 -4.53 -5.71
C ASP A 110 4.56 -4.47 -4.17
N MET A 111 5.80 -4.28 -3.71
CA MET A 111 6.14 -4.22 -2.29
C MET A 111 5.32 -3.16 -1.54
N PHE A 112 5.14 -1.97 -2.12
CA PHE A 112 4.39 -0.87 -1.52
C PHE A 112 2.93 -1.27 -1.25
N CYS A 113 2.26 -1.79 -2.27
CA CYS A 113 0.89 -2.27 -2.17
C CYS A 113 0.75 -3.39 -1.13
N GLN A 114 1.69 -4.34 -1.12
CA GLN A 114 1.60 -5.49 -0.21
C GLN A 114 1.83 -5.12 1.27
N MET A 115 2.69 -4.14 1.58
CA MET A 115 2.84 -3.66 2.97
C MET A 115 1.59 -2.90 3.45
N ASN A 116 0.97 -2.13 2.55
CA ASN A 116 -0.30 -1.48 2.84
C ASN A 116 -1.42 -2.51 3.04
N LEU A 117 -1.48 -3.55 2.20
CA LEU A 117 -2.41 -4.67 2.34
C LEU A 117 -2.26 -5.38 3.70
N LEU A 118 -1.03 -5.72 4.08
CA LEU A 118 -0.74 -6.35 5.38
C LEU A 118 -1.26 -5.50 6.56
N THR A 119 -1.15 -4.18 6.46
CA THR A 119 -1.64 -3.24 7.48
C THR A 119 -3.16 -3.27 7.60
N ILE A 120 -3.88 -3.24 6.48
CA ILE A 120 -5.35 -3.35 6.49
C ILE A 120 -5.79 -4.71 7.03
N LEU A 121 -5.12 -5.80 6.63
CA LEU A 121 -5.45 -7.14 7.14
C LEU A 121 -5.19 -7.28 8.64
N SER A 122 -4.11 -6.69 9.17
CA SER A 122 -3.88 -6.60 10.63
C SER A 122 -5.03 -5.89 11.32
N TYR A 123 -5.42 -4.71 10.82
CA TYR A 123 -6.52 -3.95 11.39
C TYR A 123 -7.85 -4.71 11.37
N LEU A 124 -8.18 -5.38 10.27
CA LEU A 124 -9.40 -6.19 10.17
C LEU A 124 -9.42 -7.35 11.18
N GLU A 125 -8.26 -7.95 11.43
CA GLU A 125 -8.09 -8.99 12.44
C GLU A 125 -8.24 -8.43 13.87
N GLU A 126 -7.59 -7.30 14.17
CA GLU A 126 -7.66 -6.62 15.48
C GLU A 126 -9.06 -6.11 15.82
N SER A 127 -9.78 -5.57 14.83
CA SER A 127 -11.17 -5.13 14.97
C SER A 127 -12.16 -6.28 15.09
N GLY A 128 -11.72 -7.52 14.86
CA GLY A 128 -12.55 -8.71 14.95
C GLY A 128 -13.53 -8.85 13.79
N TYR A 129 -13.26 -8.25 12.63
CA TYR A 129 -14.10 -8.32 11.44
C TYR A 129 -14.45 -9.77 11.08
N LYS A 130 -15.75 -10.05 10.85
CA LYS A 130 -16.28 -11.39 10.57
C LYS A 130 -16.86 -11.56 9.17
N GLY A 131 -16.93 -10.48 8.39
CA GLY A 131 -17.43 -10.54 7.03
C GLY A 131 -16.42 -11.17 6.07
N ARG A 132 -16.83 -11.29 4.82
CA ARG A 132 -16.01 -11.85 3.75
C ARG A 132 -14.95 -10.84 3.31
N ILE A 133 -13.75 -11.30 2.97
CA ILE A 133 -12.69 -10.44 2.44
C ILE A 133 -12.26 -10.98 1.08
N VAL A 134 -12.32 -10.13 0.05
CA VAL A 134 -11.88 -10.48 -1.30
C VAL A 134 -10.74 -9.55 -1.71
N LEU A 135 -9.59 -10.11 -2.04
CA LEU A 135 -8.45 -9.39 -2.60
C LEU A 135 -8.53 -9.41 -4.13
N ASN A 136 -8.56 -8.22 -4.73
CA ASN A 136 -8.30 -7.97 -6.13
C ASN A 136 -6.82 -7.59 -6.29
N SER A 137 -6.01 -8.56 -6.74
CA SER A 137 -4.58 -8.39 -7.02
C SER A 137 -4.36 -8.13 -8.51
N PHE A 138 -3.43 -7.25 -8.86
CA PHE A 138 -3.12 -6.91 -10.25
C PHE A 138 -1.69 -6.37 -10.39
N ARG A 139 -1.13 -6.54 -11.58
CA ARG A 139 0.10 -5.84 -12.00
C ARG A 139 -0.26 -4.48 -12.58
N GLU A 140 0.51 -3.44 -12.27
CA GLU A 140 0.20 -2.05 -12.66
C GLU A 140 0.23 -1.82 -14.19
N ASP A 141 1.09 -2.56 -14.90
CA ASP A 141 1.31 -2.48 -16.35
C ASP A 141 0.19 -3.12 -17.18
N GLU A 142 -0.31 -4.28 -16.75
CA GLU A 142 -1.38 -5.01 -17.43
C GLU A 142 -2.78 -4.66 -16.88
N PHE A 143 -2.86 -4.45 -15.56
CA PHE A 143 -4.10 -4.30 -14.80
C PHE A 143 -5.11 -5.43 -15.02
N LYS A 144 -4.62 -6.66 -15.11
CA LYS A 144 -5.46 -7.86 -15.09
C LYS A 144 -5.69 -8.29 -13.66
N VAL A 145 -6.95 -8.40 -13.26
CA VAL A 145 -7.30 -8.63 -11.85
C VAL A 145 -7.46 -10.12 -11.57
N SER A 146 -6.75 -10.56 -10.55
CA SER A 146 -6.90 -11.88 -9.94
C SER A 146 -7.62 -11.74 -8.60
N GLN A 147 -8.71 -12.47 -8.42
CA GLN A 147 -9.51 -12.43 -7.20
C GLN A 147 -9.16 -13.60 -6.27
N THR A 148 -8.86 -13.30 -5.01
CA THR A 148 -8.59 -14.32 -3.98
C THR A 148 -9.38 -13.99 -2.73
N GLU A 149 -10.08 -14.99 -2.16
CA GLU A 149 -10.72 -14.82 -0.86
C GLU A 149 -9.69 -14.95 0.27
N ILE A 150 -9.67 -13.98 1.18
CA ILE A 150 -8.72 -13.91 2.29
C ILE A 150 -9.40 -14.41 3.56
N LYS A 151 -8.71 -15.30 4.26
CA LYS A 151 -9.09 -15.74 5.61
C LYS A 151 -8.15 -15.12 6.62
N LEU A 152 -8.69 -14.34 7.55
CA LEU A 152 -7.92 -13.81 8.69
C LEU A 152 -7.48 -14.94 9.63
N GLY A 153 -6.39 -14.72 10.37
CA GLY A 153 -5.91 -15.66 11.38
C GLY A 153 -4.52 -15.35 11.92
N ASN A 154 -3.61 -14.82 11.10
CA ASN A 154 -2.23 -14.53 11.50
C ASN A 154 -1.74 -13.14 11.09
N TYR A 155 -2.57 -12.30 10.47
CA TYR A 155 -2.08 -11.07 9.83
C TYR A 155 -1.60 -10.02 10.83
N HIS A 156 -2.19 -9.95 12.02
CA HIS A 156 -1.69 -9.05 13.07
C HIS A 156 -0.35 -9.54 13.64
N SER A 157 -0.15 -10.85 13.76
CA SER A 157 1.16 -11.41 14.17
C SER A 157 2.24 -11.10 13.12
N VAL A 158 1.93 -11.30 11.84
CA VAL A 158 2.82 -11.03 10.71
C VAL A 158 3.11 -9.55 10.59
N TYR A 159 2.11 -8.68 10.81
CA TYR A 159 2.31 -7.23 10.84
C TYR A 159 3.35 -6.83 11.90
N LYS A 160 3.28 -7.41 13.10
CA LYS A 160 4.28 -7.16 14.15
C LYS A 160 5.66 -7.67 13.76
N GLU A 161 5.76 -8.90 13.28
CA GLU A 161 7.04 -9.46 12.82
C GLU A 161 7.66 -8.59 11.71
N VAL A 162 6.89 -8.25 10.68
CA VAL A 162 7.41 -7.59 9.48
C VAL A 162 7.56 -6.09 9.66
N LEU A 163 6.49 -5.36 10.01
CA LEU A 163 6.48 -3.90 9.97
C LEU A 163 6.98 -3.27 11.27
N VAL A 164 6.79 -3.94 12.42
CA VAL A 164 7.27 -3.42 13.72
C VAL A 164 8.69 -3.90 14.01
N ASN A 165 8.95 -5.20 13.86
CA ASN A 165 10.22 -5.82 14.24
C ASN A 165 11.21 -5.97 13.07
N HIS A 166 10.77 -5.80 11.83
CA HIS A 166 11.59 -6.00 10.62
C HIS A 166 12.17 -7.41 10.49
N GLU A 167 11.35 -8.40 10.83
CA GLU A 167 11.65 -9.82 10.78
C GLU A 167 10.86 -10.53 9.68
N LYS A 168 11.32 -11.73 9.31
CA LYS A 168 10.59 -12.60 8.39
C LYS A 168 9.33 -13.13 9.08
N PRO A 169 8.23 -13.34 8.33
CA PRO A 169 7.02 -13.93 8.89
C PRO A 169 7.31 -15.36 9.35
N SER A 170 6.79 -15.74 10.51
CA SER A 170 6.90 -17.11 11.03
C SER A 170 5.89 -18.08 10.42
N VAL A 171 4.91 -17.55 9.68
CA VAL A 171 3.82 -18.29 9.05
C VAL A 171 3.86 -18.17 7.52
N GLU A 172 3.22 -19.12 6.84
CA GLU A 172 3.06 -19.07 5.40
C GLU A 172 2.11 -17.94 4.98
N LEU A 173 2.53 -17.18 3.96
CA LEU A 173 1.76 -16.10 3.35
C LEU A 173 1.44 -16.43 1.89
N LEU A 174 0.54 -15.66 1.29
CA LEU A 174 0.41 -15.66 -0.17
C LEU A 174 1.79 -15.40 -0.80
N PRO A 175 2.19 -16.12 -1.87
CA PRO A 175 3.53 -16.00 -2.44
C PRO A 175 3.93 -14.57 -2.80
N VAL A 176 2.99 -13.78 -3.31
CA VAL A 176 3.21 -12.36 -3.65
C VAL A 176 3.54 -11.52 -2.41
N MET A 177 2.82 -11.71 -1.31
CA MET A 177 3.07 -10.99 -0.07
C MET A 177 4.40 -11.41 0.53
N TYR A 178 4.73 -12.70 0.52
CA TYR A 178 6.03 -13.18 1.00
C TYR A 178 7.20 -12.55 0.23
N GLN A 179 7.12 -12.52 -1.10
CA GLN A 179 8.13 -11.85 -1.95
C GLN A 179 8.22 -10.34 -1.67
N ALA A 180 7.08 -9.69 -1.46
CA ALA A 180 7.06 -8.28 -1.08
C ALA A 180 7.71 -8.03 0.28
N VAL A 181 7.49 -8.89 1.26
CA VAL A 181 8.17 -8.83 2.56
C VAL A 181 9.68 -8.99 2.39
N ASP A 182 10.13 -9.93 1.55
CA ASP A 182 11.55 -10.10 1.24
C ASP A 182 12.18 -8.82 0.69
N LEU A 183 11.49 -8.20 -0.26
CA LEU A 183 11.94 -6.96 -0.87
C LEU A 183 11.90 -5.79 0.12
N TYR A 184 10.87 -5.70 0.97
CA TYR A 184 10.76 -4.68 2.01
C TYR A 184 11.93 -4.74 3.00
N LEU A 185 12.22 -5.93 3.54
CA LEU A 185 13.33 -6.11 4.47
C LEU A 185 14.70 -5.84 3.81
N GLU A 186 14.85 -6.16 2.52
CA GLU A 186 16.05 -5.77 1.75
C GLU A 186 16.15 -4.24 1.62
N MET A 187 15.04 -3.56 1.34
CA MET A 187 14.99 -2.10 1.18
C MET A 187 15.28 -1.33 2.47
N LEU A 188 15.08 -1.93 3.65
CA LEU A 188 15.48 -1.32 4.93
C LEU A 188 16.99 -1.23 5.13
N LYS A 189 17.79 -2.03 4.42
CA LYS A 189 19.26 -2.02 4.55
C LYS A 189 19.84 -0.73 4.01
N GLU A 190 20.87 -0.19 4.68
CA GLU A 190 21.52 1.06 4.25
C GLU A 190 22.17 0.95 2.86
N ASP A 191 22.60 -0.24 2.48
CA ASP A 191 23.30 -0.54 1.23
C ASP A 191 22.44 -1.38 0.28
N ASN A 192 21.12 -1.26 0.34
CA ASN A 192 20.22 -1.97 -0.56
C ASN A 192 20.50 -1.68 -2.04
N VAL A 193 19.93 -2.50 -2.92
CA VAL A 193 20.17 -2.44 -4.38
C VAL A 193 19.86 -1.07 -5.00
N VAL A 194 18.81 -0.39 -4.54
CA VAL A 194 18.43 0.96 -5.00
C VAL A 194 19.46 1.98 -4.55
N MET A 195 19.89 1.94 -3.29
CA MET A 195 20.88 2.85 -2.74
C MET A 195 22.23 2.69 -3.44
N LYS A 196 22.64 1.44 -3.70
CA LYS A 196 23.83 1.12 -4.51
C LYS A 196 23.72 1.67 -5.93
N PHE A 197 22.56 1.54 -6.56
CA PHE A 197 22.33 2.04 -7.91
C PHE A 197 22.40 3.58 -7.97
N ILE A 198 21.69 4.27 -7.07
CA ILE A 198 21.72 5.74 -6.97
C ILE A 198 23.16 6.22 -6.71
N SER A 199 23.89 5.57 -5.81
CA SER A 199 25.27 5.95 -5.49
C SER A 199 26.24 5.78 -6.65
N LYS A 200 25.99 4.83 -7.57
CA LYS A 200 26.80 4.62 -8.79
C LYS A 200 26.46 5.61 -9.91
N ASN A 201 25.31 6.27 -9.84
CA ASN A 201 24.80 7.17 -10.88
C ASN A 201 24.62 8.61 -10.37
N LYS A 202 25.50 9.09 -9.47
CA LYS A 202 25.37 10.40 -8.81
C LYS A 202 25.44 11.59 -9.77
N ASP A 203 26.18 11.43 -10.87
CA ASP A 203 26.39 12.47 -11.88
C ASP A 203 25.22 12.60 -12.86
N VAL A 204 24.27 11.66 -12.81
CA VAL A 204 23.04 11.69 -13.62
C VAL A 204 22.05 12.68 -13.01
N SER A 205 21.30 13.37 -13.88
CA SER A 205 20.24 14.27 -13.43
C SER A 205 19.18 13.50 -12.63
N THR A 206 18.54 14.16 -11.66
CA THR A 206 17.49 13.50 -10.84
C THR A 206 16.37 12.93 -11.71
N GLN A 207 15.97 13.63 -12.78
CA GLN A 207 14.91 13.18 -13.68
C GLN A 207 15.29 11.91 -14.46
N GLU A 208 16.49 11.87 -15.04
CA GLU A 208 16.95 10.67 -15.74
C GLU A 208 17.14 9.49 -14.79
N LEU A 209 17.59 9.76 -13.56
CA LEU A 209 17.74 8.74 -12.54
C LEU A 209 16.39 8.15 -12.11
N LEU A 210 15.34 8.97 -11.98
CA LEU A 210 13.97 8.49 -11.71
C LEU A 210 13.47 7.53 -12.80
N ILE A 211 13.64 7.90 -14.09
CA ILE A 211 13.25 7.04 -15.21
C ILE A 211 13.95 5.67 -15.12
N LYS A 212 15.25 5.67 -14.82
CA LYS A 212 16.03 4.43 -14.64
C LYS A 212 15.55 3.62 -13.44
N LEU A 213 15.21 4.27 -12.33
CA LEU A 213 14.72 3.61 -11.11
C LEU A 213 13.37 2.92 -11.34
N PHE A 214 12.42 3.59 -11.99
CA PHE A 214 11.12 2.98 -12.33
C PHE A 214 11.27 1.78 -13.26
N HIS A 215 12.20 1.86 -14.23
CA HIS A 215 12.43 0.77 -15.16
C HIS A 215 13.12 -0.43 -14.51
N LEU A 216 14.12 -0.20 -13.64
CA LEU A 216 14.94 -1.26 -13.05
C LEU A 216 14.32 -1.90 -11.82
N PHE A 217 13.49 -1.16 -11.08
CA PHE A 217 12.90 -1.61 -9.82
C PHE A 217 11.37 -1.48 -9.81
N PRO A 218 10.66 -2.05 -10.81
CA PRO A 218 9.20 -1.88 -10.92
C PRO A 218 8.44 -2.53 -9.76
N THR A 219 9.00 -3.56 -9.13
CA THR A 219 8.36 -4.32 -8.03
C THR A 219 8.42 -3.61 -6.67
N ILE A 220 9.10 -2.47 -6.57
CA ILE A 220 9.18 -1.70 -5.31
C ILE A 220 7.89 -0.90 -5.07
N GLY A 221 7.24 -0.40 -6.12
CA GLY A 221 6.03 0.41 -5.99
C GLY A 221 6.23 1.82 -5.43
N TYR A 222 7.48 2.28 -5.30
CA TYR A 222 7.76 3.67 -4.91
C TYR A 222 7.35 4.64 -6.00
N GLY A 223 6.84 5.81 -5.60
CA GLY A 223 6.61 6.95 -6.47
C GLY A 223 7.79 7.92 -6.50
N ASP A 224 7.62 9.01 -7.26
CA ASP A 224 8.65 10.06 -7.41
C ASP A 224 9.12 10.57 -6.04
N PHE A 225 8.18 10.81 -5.12
CA PHE A 225 8.50 11.37 -3.80
C PHE A 225 9.50 10.48 -3.04
N GLN A 226 9.22 9.18 -2.90
CA GLN A 226 10.09 8.26 -2.16
C GLN A 226 11.46 8.14 -2.82
N TYR A 227 11.53 8.03 -4.15
CA TYR A 227 12.81 7.97 -4.84
C TYR A 227 13.60 9.28 -4.73
N ILE A 228 12.95 10.44 -4.81
CA ILE A 228 13.60 11.74 -4.63
C ILE A 228 14.19 11.85 -3.22
N GLU A 229 13.49 11.37 -2.18
CA GLU A 229 14.03 11.35 -0.82
C GLU A 229 15.30 10.49 -0.71
N LEU A 230 15.31 9.30 -1.31
CA LEU A 230 16.50 8.44 -1.35
C LEU A 230 17.66 9.09 -2.10
N ILE A 231 17.39 9.71 -3.25
CA ILE A 231 18.38 10.45 -4.04
C ILE A 231 18.99 11.59 -3.21
N ASN A 232 18.14 12.38 -2.56
CA ASN A 232 18.58 13.50 -1.71
C ASN A 232 19.39 13.03 -0.51
N LYS A 233 19.01 11.91 0.12
CA LYS A 233 19.77 11.30 1.23
C LYS A 233 21.18 10.91 0.79
N ILE A 234 21.34 10.33 -0.40
CA ILE A 234 22.65 9.95 -0.94
C ILE A 234 23.48 11.17 -1.35
N LYS A 235 22.87 12.16 -2.01
CA LYS A 235 23.57 13.40 -2.41
C LYS A 235 24.06 14.18 -1.18
N LYS A 236 23.26 14.28 -0.11
CA LYS A 236 23.67 14.90 1.17
C LYS A 236 24.81 14.15 1.87
N LYS A 237 24.84 12.82 1.83
CA LYS A 237 25.97 12.02 2.36
C LYS A 237 27.27 12.25 1.57
N ALA A 238 27.20 12.70 0.32
CA ALA A 238 28.37 12.93 -0.54
C ALA A 238 28.99 14.32 -0.43
N THR A 239 28.27 15.30 0.14
CA THR A 239 28.81 16.64 0.40
C THR A 239 29.70 16.59 1.65
N PRO A 240 30.99 16.96 1.59
CA PRO A 240 31.82 17.05 2.78
C PRO A 240 31.17 18.01 3.78
N LYS A 241 31.12 17.63 5.07
CA LYS A 241 30.86 18.60 6.13
C LYS A 241 32.08 19.54 6.15
N ILE A 242 31.88 20.76 5.66
CA ILE A 242 32.83 21.87 5.79
C ILE A 242 32.90 22.28 7.26
#